data_AF-A0A1G1XSI1-F1
#
_entry.id   AF-A0A1G1XSI1-F1
#
_cell.length_a   1.000
_cell.length_b   1.000
_cell.length_c   1.000
_cell.angle_alpha   90.00
_cell.angle_beta   90.00
_cell.angle_gamma   90.00
#
_symmetry.space_group_name_H-M   'P 1'
#
loop_
_entity.id
_entity.type
_entity.pdbx_description
1 polymer ?
#
loop_
_entity_poly.entity_id
_entity_poly.type
_entity_poly.pdbx_seq_one_letter_code
_entity_poly.pdbx_strand_id
1 'polypeptide(L)'
;MKKPRPGKRNGYQPPLNKCSQCGKRKRIFKKIKGKLICREHYQAPKHKCAGCGKIKVINYNDPKLGPLCYDCYKKPKHRCSICGQIAVIAKRNQKKLICHKCYIPPFKECRFCHRERPLATKNPPTCNTCYCRMRNNNHNDSRTRRF
;
A
#
# COMPACT_ATOMS: atom_id res chain seq x y z
N MET A 1 -22.80 3.43 3.41
CA MET A 1 -21.74 3.26 4.45
C MET A 1 -20.57 2.46 3.88
N LYS A 2 -19.36 3.03 3.77
CA LYS A 2 -18.18 2.30 3.25
C LYS A 2 -17.55 1.50 4.40
N LYS A 3 -17.69 0.16 4.39
CA LYS A 3 -17.06 -0.71 5.39
C LYS A 3 -15.54 -0.42 5.43
N PRO A 4 -14.96 -0.13 6.60
CA PRO A 4 -13.53 0.13 6.70
C PRO A 4 -12.77 -1.11 6.22
N ARG A 5 -11.70 -0.92 5.43
CA ARG A 5 -10.78 -2.02 5.11
C ARG A 5 -10.21 -2.55 6.44
N PRO A 6 -10.41 -3.82 6.81
CA PRO A 6 -9.89 -4.36 8.06
C PRO A 6 -8.36 -4.37 7.99
N GLY A 7 -7.76 -3.34 8.58
CA GLY A 7 -6.32 -3.23 8.77
C GLY A 7 -5.90 -3.98 10.03
N LYS A 8 -4.62 -4.41 10.05
CA LYS A 8 -3.94 -5.19 11.11
C LYS A 8 -3.95 -4.59 12.54
N ARG A 9 -4.79 -3.60 12.86
CA ARG A 9 -4.77 -2.85 14.13
C ARG A 9 -5.60 -3.47 15.27
N ASN A 10 -6.60 -4.29 14.96
CA ASN A 10 -7.60 -4.72 15.96
C ASN A 10 -7.55 -6.21 16.33
N GLY A 11 -6.41 -6.91 16.20
CA GLY A 11 -6.34 -8.34 16.57
C GLY A 11 -7.24 -9.27 15.76
N TYR A 12 -8.03 -8.75 14.80
CA TYR A 12 -8.90 -9.53 13.93
C TYR A 12 -8.06 -10.54 13.16
N GLN A 13 -8.19 -11.82 13.55
CA GLN A 13 -7.73 -12.94 12.77
C GLN A 13 -8.86 -13.32 11.80
N PRO A 14 -8.69 -13.06 10.49
CA PRO A 14 -9.67 -13.49 9.51
C PRO A 14 -9.82 -15.02 9.56
N PRO A 15 -11.05 -15.54 9.46
CA PRO A 15 -11.29 -16.97 9.52
C PRO A 15 -10.54 -17.70 8.41
N LEU A 16 -9.92 -18.81 8.77
CA LEU A 16 -9.25 -19.70 7.82
C LEU A 16 -10.31 -20.53 7.11
N ASN A 17 -10.29 -20.54 5.78
CA ASN A 17 -11.19 -21.36 4.98
C ASN A 17 -10.37 -22.25 4.03
N LYS A 18 -11.00 -23.34 3.57
CA LYS A 18 -10.40 -24.26 2.61
C LYS A 18 -10.25 -23.57 1.26
N CYS A 19 -9.02 -23.46 0.77
CA CYS A 19 -8.76 -22.95 -0.57
C CYS A 19 -9.23 -23.98 -1.61
N SER A 20 -10.00 -23.55 -2.61
CA SER A 20 -10.50 -24.41 -3.69
C SER A 20 -9.40 -24.93 -4.62
N GLN A 21 -8.19 -24.35 -4.58
CA GLN A 21 -7.10 -24.72 -5.50
C GLN A 21 -6.01 -25.56 -4.85
N CYS A 22 -5.68 -25.31 -3.58
CA CYS A 22 -4.66 -26.09 -2.85
C CYS A 22 -5.22 -26.94 -1.71
N GLY A 23 -6.53 -26.88 -1.42
CA GLY A 23 -7.19 -27.67 -0.39
C GLY A 23 -6.84 -27.33 1.06
N LYS A 24 -5.83 -26.50 1.32
CA LYS A 24 -5.37 -26.12 2.67
C LYS A 24 -6.28 -25.05 3.30
N ARG A 25 -6.47 -25.11 4.62
CA ARG A 25 -7.13 -24.04 5.40
C ARG A 25 -6.19 -22.83 5.49
N LYS A 26 -6.48 -21.77 4.73
CA LYS A 26 -5.67 -20.55 4.66
C LYS A 26 -6.57 -19.31 4.74
N ARG A 27 -5.95 -18.14 4.96
CA ARG A 27 -6.64 -16.85 4.77
C ARG A 27 -7.01 -16.70 3.29
N ILE A 28 -8.31 -16.56 3.03
CA ILE A 28 -8.81 -16.39 1.67
C ILE A 28 -8.60 -14.96 1.23
N PHE A 29 -8.05 -14.81 0.03
CA PHE A 29 -7.78 -13.51 -0.55
C PHE A 29 -9.01 -12.98 -1.29
N LYS A 30 -9.65 -13.84 -2.10
CA LYS A 30 -10.83 -13.48 -2.88
C LYS A 30 -11.73 -14.68 -3.12
N LYS A 31 -13.04 -14.43 -3.20
CA LYS A 31 -14.04 -15.38 -3.70
C LYS A 31 -14.31 -15.07 -5.17
N ILE A 32 -14.12 -16.05 -6.06
CA ILE A 32 -14.32 -15.91 -7.51
C ILE A 32 -15.28 -17.00 -7.97
N LYS A 33 -16.44 -16.62 -8.52
CA LYS A 33 -17.47 -17.57 -8.99
C LYS A 33 -17.75 -18.70 -7.99
N GLY A 34 -17.96 -18.36 -6.72
CA GLY A 34 -18.18 -19.35 -5.66
C GLY A 34 -16.91 -19.97 -5.04
N LYS A 35 -15.78 -20.01 -5.75
CA LYS A 35 -14.52 -20.62 -5.29
C LYS A 35 -13.74 -19.70 -4.35
N LEU A 36 -13.21 -20.25 -3.25
CA LEU A 36 -12.40 -19.53 -2.28
C LEU A 36 -10.93 -19.68 -2.63
N ILE A 37 -10.25 -18.57 -2.97
CA ILE A 37 -8.87 -18.62 -3.46
C ILE A 37 -7.95 -17.90 -2.47
N CYS A 38 -6.88 -18.59 -2.03
CA CYS A 38 -5.86 -17.98 -1.19
C CYS A 38 -4.93 -17.07 -2.01
N ARG A 39 -4.13 -16.23 -1.33
CA ARG A 39 -3.32 -15.20 -2.01
C ARG A 39 -2.28 -15.75 -2.98
N GLU A 40 -1.74 -16.94 -2.70
CA GLU A 40 -0.74 -17.61 -3.55
C GLU A 40 -1.33 -18.03 -4.91
N HIS A 41 -2.59 -18.48 -4.93
CA HIS A 41 -3.25 -18.97 -6.13
C HIS A 41 -4.09 -17.91 -6.83
N TYR A 42 -4.21 -16.72 -6.22
CA TYR A 42 -4.93 -15.62 -6.84
C TYR A 42 -4.10 -14.99 -7.95
N GLN A 43 -4.55 -15.16 -9.19
CA GLN A 43 -4.02 -14.42 -10.33
C GLN A 43 -4.87 -13.17 -10.56
N ALA A 44 -4.21 -12.00 -10.53
CA ALA A 44 -4.88 -10.75 -10.85
C ALA A 44 -5.25 -10.73 -12.35
N PRO A 45 -6.48 -10.35 -12.71
CA PRO A 45 -6.88 -10.29 -14.11
C PRO A 45 -6.01 -9.29 -14.87
N LYS A 46 -5.57 -9.69 -16.07
CA LYS A 46 -4.81 -8.83 -16.97
C LYS A 46 -5.73 -8.30 -18.05
N HIS A 47 -5.57 -7.03 -18.41
CA HIS A 47 -6.28 -6.41 -19.52
C HIS A 47 -5.30 -5.61 -20.38
N LYS A 48 -5.73 -5.29 -21.61
CA LYS A 48 -4.99 -4.41 -22.50
C LYS A 48 -4.95 -3.01 -21.90
N CYS A 49 -3.77 -2.49 -21.61
CA CYS A 49 -3.62 -1.12 -21.09
C CYS A 49 -3.94 -0.10 -22.19
N ALA A 50 -4.79 0.87 -21.92
CA ALA A 50 -5.11 1.94 -22.86
C ALA A 50 -3.92 2.90 -23.11
N GLY A 51 -3.03 3.06 -22.13
CA GLY A 51 -1.88 3.97 -22.27
C GLY A 51 -0.70 3.40 -23.05
N CYS A 52 -0.44 2.09 -22.95
CA CYS A 52 0.73 1.46 -23.60
C CYS A 52 0.41 0.25 -24.49
N GLY A 53 -0.87 -0.13 -24.62
CA GLY A 53 -1.32 -1.26 -25.45
C GLY A 53 -0.97 -2.65 -24.94
N LYS A 54 -0.09 -2.80 -23.93
CA LYS A 54 0.37 -4.10 -23.43
C LYS A 54 -0.67 -4.76 -22.49
N ILE A 55 -0.73 -6.10 -22.52
CA ILE A 55 -1.55 -6.88 -21.57
C ILE A 55 -0.86 -6.91 -20.21
N LYS A 56 -1.41 -6.17 -19.24
CA LYS A 56 -0.85 -6.03 -17.88
C LYS A 56 -1.96 -6.11 -16.83
N VAL A 57 -1.56 -6.32 -15.57
CA VAL A 57 -2.46 -6.10 -14.43
C VAL A 57 -2.80 -4.61 -14.37
N ILE A 58 -4.10 -4.31 -14.35
CA ILE A 58 -4.58 -2.94 -14.35
C ILE A 58 -4.57 -2.38 -12.93
N ASN A 59 -4.01 -1.18 -12.81
CA ASN A 59 -3.92 -0.48 -11.53
C ASN A 59 -5.11 0.46 -11.32
N TYR A 60 -5.61 1.07 -12.40
CA TYR A 60 -6.71 2.01 -12.35
C TYR A 60 -7.54 1.93 -13.64
N ASN A 61 -8.87 1.96 -13.52
CA ASN A 61 -9.75 2.12 -14.67
C ASN A 61 -10.16 3.59 -14.75
N ASP A 62 -9.61 4.29 -15.73
CA ASP A 62 -9.97 5.68 -16.00
C ASP A 62 -11.29 5.74 -16.78
N PRO A 63 -12.27 6.58 -16.37
CA PRO A 63 -13.54 6.69 -17.09
C PRO A 63 -13.42 7.21 -18.52
N LYS A 64 -12.39 7.99 -18.85
CA LYS A 64 -12.19 8.61 -20.17
C LYS A 64 -11.23 7.81 -21.04
N LEU A 65 -10.13 7.34 -20.46
CA LEU A 65 -9.07 6.65 -21.19
C LEU A 65 -9.20 5.13 -21.14
N GLY A 66 -9.94 4.58 -20.17
CA GLY A 66 -10.07 3.14 -19.95
C GLY A 66 -8.99 2.54 -19.02
N PRO A 67 -8.72 1.23 -19.10
CA PRO A 67 -7.85 0.53 -18.16
C PRO A 67 -6.38 0.95 -18.28
N LEU A 68 -5.78 1.43 -17.19
CA LEU A 68 -4.38 1.85 -17.11
C LEU A 68 -3.55 0.95 -16.19
N CYS A 69 -2.41 0.48 -16.70
CA CYS A 69 -1.41 -0.23 -15.91
C CYS A 69 -0.72 0.71 -14.91
N TYR A 70 0.04 0.14 -13.96
CA TYR A 70 0.74 0.91 -12.93
C TYR A 70 1.65 2.00 -13.51
N ASP A 71 2.38 1.68 -14.59
CA ASP A 71 3.33 2.60 -15.23
C ASP A 71 2.64 3.76 -15.96
N CYS A 72 1.49 3.48 -16.59
CA CYS A 72 0.72 4.48 -17.33
C CYS A 72 -0.15 5.34 -16.41
N TYR A 73 -0.54 4.83 -15.26
CA TYR A 73 -1.37 5.57 -14.32
C TYR A 73 -0.56 6.67 -13.62
N LYS A 74 -0.82 7.92 -14.00
CA LYS A 74 -0.29 9.10 -13.31
C LYS A 74 -1.26 9.55 -12.23
N LYS A 75 -0.77 9.64 -10.98
CA LYS A 75 -1.57 10.18 -9.87
C LYS A 75 -1.96 11.63 -10.17
N PRO A 76 -3.21 12.04 -9.88
CA PRO A 76 -3.63 13.42 -10.10
C PRO A 76 -2.80 14.37 -9.23
N LYS A 77 -2.36 15.47 -9.86
CA LYS A 77 -1.67 16.56 -9.17
C LYS A 77 -2.69 17.61 -8.76
N HIS A 78 -2.47 18.25 -7.62
CA HIS A 78 -3.28 19.38 -7.15
C HIS A 78 -2.38 20.49 -6.61
N ARG A 79 -2.94 21.69 -6.51
CA ARG A 79 -2.27 22.82 -5.87
C ARG A 79 -2.17 22.58 -4.36
N CYS A 80 -0.96 22.66 -3.81
CA CYS A 80 -0.76 22.51 -2.37
C CYS A 80 -1.24 23.75 -1.62
N SER A 81 -2.01 23.55 -0.55
CA SER A 81 -2.50 24.64 0.31
C SER A 81 -1.42 25.30 1.19
N ILE A 82 -0.20 24.74 1.25
CA ILE A 82 0.91 25.27 2.06
C ILE A 82 1.92 26.01 1.17
N CYS A 83 2.50 25.33 0.18
CA CYS A 83 3.53 25.93 -0.68
C CYS A 83 3.00 26.45 -2.04
N GLY A 84 1.71 26.29 -2.35
CA GLY A 84 1.13 26.74 -3.61
C GLY A 84 1.50 25.95 -4.87
N GLN A 85 2.45 25.01 -4.80
CA GLN A 85 2.96 24.25 -5.94
C GLN A 85 2.00 23.15 -6.41
N ILE A 86 2.01 22.84 -7.72
CA ILE A 86 1.25 21.73 -8.31
C ILE A 86 2.01 20.42 -8.10
N ALA A 87 1.51 19.56 -7.21
CA ALA A 87 2.17 18.31 -6.84
C ALA A 87 1.19 17.18 -6.51
N VAL A 88 1.70 15.96 -6.39
CA VAL A 88 0.93 14.84 -5.84
C VAL A 88 0.69 15.08 -4.36
N ILE A 89 -0.55 14.93 -3.93
CA ILE A 89 -0.99 15.20 -2.56
C ILE A 89 -0.77 13.99 -1.67
N ALA A 90 -0.10 14.21 -0.53
CA ALA A 90 0.16 13.19 0.48
C ALA A 90 -1.02 13.02 1.44
N LYS A 91 -1.66 14.13 1.84
CA LYS A 91 -2.77 14.13 2.79
C LYS A 91 -3.84 15.14 2.38
N ARG A 92 -5.09 14.71 2.46
CA ARG A 92 -6.28 15.56 2.33
C ARG A 92 -6.87 15.74 3.73
N ASN A 93 -7.09 16.98 4.16
CA ASN A 93 -7.70 17.27 5.48
C ASN A 93 -8.76 18.36 5.36
N GLN A 94 -10.05 17.98 5.48
CA GLN A 94 -11.27 18.81 5.55
C GLN A 94 -11.49 19.91 4.47
N LYS A 95 -10.45 20.36 3.75
CA LYS A 95 -10.36 21.31 2.62
C LYS A 95 -8.90 21.60 2.21
N LYS A 96 -7.90 21.26 3.03
CA LYS A 96 -6.47 21.44 2.73
C LYS A 96 -5.89 20.24 1.97
N LEU A 97 -5.17 20.54 0.89
CA LEU A 97 -4.42 19.58 0.08
C LEU A 97 -2.92 19.78 0.36
N ILE A 98 -2.30 18.81 1.01
CA ILE A 98 -0.91 18.93 1.45
C ILE A 98 -0.02 17.99 0.62
N CYS A 99 0.97 18.54 -0.09
CA CYS A 99 1.92 17.76 -0.88
C CYS A 99 2.89 16.97 0.02
N HIS A 100 3.60 15.99 -0.55
CA HIS A 100 4.57 15.19 0.20
C HIS A 100 5.68 16.02 0.86
N LYS A 101 6.12 17.12 0.24
CA LYS A 101 7.17 17.99 0.79
C LYS A 101 6.69 18.76 2.02
N CYS A 102 5.46 19.27 1.98
CA CYS A 102 4.89 20.05 3.08
C CYS A 102 4.20 19.20 4.15
N TYR A 103 4.03 17.90 3.91
CA TYR A 103 3.37 17.02 4.86
C TYR A 103 4.34 16.61 5.97
N ILE A 104 4.08 17.10 7.18
CA ILE A 104 4.78 16.67 8.39
C ILE A 104 3.97 15.54 9.04
N PRO A 105 4.54 14.34 9.21
CA PRO A 105 3.90 13.25 9.96
C PRO A 105 3.68 13.61 11.43
N PRO A 106 2.73 12.98 12.12
CA PRO A 106 2.54 13.22 13.55
C PRO A 106 3.81 12.86 14.33
N PHE A 107 4.13 13.70 15.33
CA PHE A 107 5.17 13.42 16.31
C PHE A 107 4.64 12.43 17.34
N LYS A 108 5.42 11.39 17.60
CA LYS A 108 5.21 10.43 18.69
C LYS A 108 6.56 9.86 19.10
N GLU A 109 6.61 9.24 20.27
CA GLU A 109 7.74 8.46 20.71
C GLU A 109 8.04 7.31 19.72
N CYS A 110 9.30 7.23 19.28
CA CYS A 110 9.77 6.13 18.46
C CYS A 110 10.03 4.90 19.32
N ARG A 111 9.46 3.74 18.96
CA ARG A 111 9.63 2.47 19.69
C ARG A 111 11.10 2.03 19.84
N PHE A 112 11.99 2.44 18.94
CA PHE A 112 13.37 1.93 18.88
C PHE A 112 14.41 2.86 19.48
N CYS A 113 14.16 4.18 19.48
CA CYS A 113 15.11 5.15 20.02
C CYS A 113 14.53 6.00 21.14
N HIS A 114 13.25 5.79 21.49
CA HIS A 114 12.54 6.47 22.59
C HIS A 114 12.54 8.00 22.51
N ARG A 115 12.79 8.56 21.32
CA ARG A 115 12.75 10.02 21.09
C ARG A 115 11.45 10.40 20.40
N GLU A 116 10.89 11.54 20.80
CA GLU A 116 9.77 12.17 20.09
C GLU A 116 10.23 12.69 18.73
N ARG A 117 9.71 12.07 17.67
CA ARG A 117 10.09 12.37 16.28
C ARG A 117 8.89 12.22 15.35
N PRO A 118 8.92 12.85 14.16
CA PRO A 118 7.92 12.57 13.14
C PRO A 118 8.02 11.10 12.71
N LEU A 119 6.88 10.41 12.73
CA LEU A 119 6.82 8.99 12.43
C LEU A 119 6.90 8.72 10.92
N ALA A 120 7.80 7.82 10.52
CA ALA A 120 7.82 7.23 9.18
C ALA A 120 6.81 6.07 9.07
N THR A 121 6.72 5.22 10.10
CA THR A 121 5.68 4.19 10.20
C THR A 121 4.89 4.38 11.47
N LYS A 122 3.57 4.14 11.38
CA LYS A 122 2.68 4.26 12.55
C LYS A 122 2.76 3.04 13.46
N ASN A 123 2.90 1.85 12.89
CA ASN A 123 2.82 0.58 13.62
C ASN A 123 3.93 -0.39 13.17
N PRO A 124 4.91 -0.70 14.03
CA PRO A 124 5.21 0.04 15.27
C PRO A 124 5.58 1.51 14.98
N PRO A 125 5.34 2.44 15.93
CA PRO A 125 5.71 3.84 15.76
C PRO A 125 7.23 3.94 15.62
N THR A 126 7.69 4.34 14.43
CA THR A 126 9.12 4.35 14.09
C THR A 126 9.46 5.66 13.41
N CYS A 127 10.50 6.34 13.90
CA CYS A 127 11.03 7.54 13.24
C CYS A 127 11.75 7.21 11.92
N ASN A 128 11.87 8.19 11.03
CA ASN A 128 12.49 7.97 9.71
C ASN A 128 13.92 7.42 9.79
N THR A 129 14.73 7.91 10.74
CA THR A 129 16.11 7.45 10.93
C THR A 129 16.18 5.95 11.27
N CYS A 130 15.40 5.50 12.26
CA CYS A 130 15.36 4.08 12.64
C CYS A 130 14.77 3.23 11.51
N TYR A 131 13.74 3.74 10.81
CA TYR A 131 13.16 3.04 9.67
C TYR A 131 14.18 2.82 8.54
N CYS A 132 14.93 3.85 8.14
CA CYS A 132 15.98 3.75 7.13
C CYS A 132 17.10 2.79 7.57
N ARG A 133 17.54 2.88 8.82
CA ARG A 133 18.57 1.97 9.37
C ARG A 133 18.14 0.51 9.28
N MET A 134 16.92 0.17 9.72
CA MET A 134 16.39 -1.19 9.65
C MET A 134 16.25 -1.67 8.20
N ARG A 135 15.77 -0.82 7.30
CA ARG A 135 15.61 -1.16 5.89
C ARG A 135 16.95 -1.47 5.21
N ASN A 136 17.98 -0.70 5.51
CA ASN A 136 19.33 -0.93 4.95
C ASN A 136 19.97 -2.18 5.54
N ASN A 137 19.81 -2.43 6.84
CA ASN A 137 20.32 -3.65 7.49
C ASN A 137 19.69 -4.92 6.92
N ASN A 138 18.38 -4.91 6.65
CA ASN A 138 17.68 -6.05 6.02
C ASN A 138 18.19 -6.34 4.59
N HIS A 139 18.80 -5.37 3.90
CA HIS A 139 19.34 -5.58 2.55
C HIS A 139 20.71 -6.28 2.58
N ASN A 140 21.46 -6.14 3.68
CA ASN A 140 22.72 -6.84 3.89
C ASN A 140 22.51 -8.30 4.34
N ASP A 141 21.41 -8.60 5.04
CA ASP A 141 21.09 -9.96 5.51
C ASP A 141 20.52 -10.89 4.42
N SER A 142 20.10 -10.34 3.27
CA SER A 142 19.69 -11.16 2.11
C SER A 142 20.85 -11.82 1.34
N ARG A 143 22.12 -11.59 1.74
CA ARG A 143 23.29 -12.32 1.20
C ARG A 143 23.76 -13.47 2.08
N THR A 144 23.18 -13.68 3.26
CA THR A 144 23.62 -14.65 4.28
C THR A 144 22.64 -15.82 4.50
N ARG A 145 21.91 -16.24 3.46
CA ARG A 145 21.15 -17.51 3.46
C ARG A 145 21.50 -18.39 2.26
N ARG A 146 22.73 -18.89 2.25
CA ARG A 146 23.11 -20.15 1.61
C ARG A 146 24.18 -20.79 2.49
N PHE A 147 23.73 -21.67 3.38
CA PHE A 147 24.45 -22.84 3.83
C PHE A 147 23.39 -23.92 4.05
#